data_AF-A0A1F9A7Y3-F1
#
_entry.id   AF-A0A1F9A7Y3-F1
#
_cell.length_a   1.000
_cell.length_b   1.000
_cell.length_c   1.000
_cell.angle_alpha   90.00
_cell.angle_beta   90.00
_cell.angle_gamma   90.00
#
_symmetry.space_group_name_H-M   'P 1'
#
loop_
_entity.id
_entity.type
_entity.pdbx_description
1 polymer ?
#
loop_
_entity_poly.entity_id
_entity_poly.type
_entity_poly.pdbx_seq_one_letter_code
_entity_poly.pdbx_strand_id
1 'polypeptide(L)'
;MKLSVKGLTWAAAFGSLLAFAVVGVLNIFFPGYGGDYLNLMMTFYPGYNATWAIKDVIIGAVYVFVDGLICGLIFALLYNLFTGKGKKAAPRRAAARRAAPKKRTAAKKRPAAKKKKAAGKKRKR
;
A
#
# COMPACT_ATOMS: atom_id res chain seq x y z
N MET A 1 7.96 -15.12 4.46
CA MET A 1 8.23 -13.69 4.77
C MET A 1 7.15 -12.85 4.08
N LYS A 2 6.86 -11.62 4.52
CA LYS A 2 5.90 -10.74 3.84
C LYS A 2 6.66 -9.68 3.06
N LEU A 3 6.44 -9.59 1.75
CA LEU A 3 7.04 -8.54 0.94
C LEU A 3 6.23 -7.24 1.07
N SER A 4 6.93 -6.12 1.23
CA SER A 4 6.30 -4.80 1.20
C SER A 4 5.86 -4.48 -0.23
N VAL A 5 4.55 -4.52 -0.47
CA VAL A 5 3.96 -4.25 -1.79
C VAL A 5 4.39 -2.88 -2.30
N LYS A 6 4.26 -1.85 -1.47
CA LYS A 6 4.66 -0.48 -1.84
C LYS A 6 6.14 -0.39 -2.18
N GLY A 7 6.99 -1.01 -1.37
CA GLY A 7 8.44 -0.97 -1.58
C GLY A 7 8.83 -1.65 -2.89
N LEU A 8 8.29 -2.83 -3.16
CA LEU A 8 8.62 -3.56 -4.38
C LEU A 8 8.05 -2.87 -5.63
N THR A 9 6.82 -2.34 -5.58
CA THR A 9 6.23 -1.61 -6.70
C THR A 9 7.07 -0.40 -7.10
N TRP A 10 7.50 0.42 -6.14
CA TRP A 10 8.38 1.57 -6.42
C TRP A 10 9.77 1.14 -6.87
N ALA A 11 10.36 0.11 -6.25
CA ALA A 11 11.67 -0.39 -6.65
C ALA A 11 11.67 -0.95 -8.07
N ALA A 12 10.63 -1.69 -8.46
CA ALA A 12 10.46 -2.19 -9.81
C ALA A 12 10.27 -1.04 -10.81
N ALA A 13 9.41 -0.06 -10.51
CA ALA A 13 9.19 1.09 -11.38
C ALA A 13 10.46 1.90 -11.63
N PHE A 14 11.19 2.28 -10.58
CA PHE A 14 12.43 3.04 -10.72
C PHE A 14 13.58 2.20 -11.27
N GLY A 15 13.65 0.91 -10.92
CA GLY A 15 14.68 0.00 -11.43
C GLY A 15 14.54 -0.22 -12.93
N SER A 16 13.34 -0.50 -13.41
CA SER A 16 13.04 -0.66 -14.84
C SER A 16 13.24 0.65 -15.61
N LEU A 17 12.79 1.78 -15.05
CA LEU A 17 13.00 3.10 -15.63
C LEU A 17 14.50 3.43 -15.78
N LEU A 18 15.28 3.22 -14.72
CA LEU A 18 16.71 3.51 -14.73
C LEU A 18 17.44 2.62 -15.76
N ALA A 19 17.10 1.34 -15.81
CA ALA A 19 17.68 0.41 -16.78
C ALA A 19 17.39 0.86 -18.23
N PHE A 20 16.14 1.21 -18.54
CA PHE A 20 15.76 1.71 -19.86
C PHE A 20 16.46 3.03 -20.19
N ALA A 21 16.49 3.99 -19.25
CA ALA A 21 17.12 5.28 -19.44
C ALA A 21 18.63 5.15 -19.68
N VAL A 22 19.32 4.27 -18.96
CA VAL A 22 20.75 4.00 -19.16
C VAL A 22 20.99 3.44 -20.56
N VAL A 23 20.21 2.44 -21.00
CA VAL A 23 20.33 1.90 -22.36
C VAL A 23 20.06 2.97 -23.41
N GLY A 24 19.00 3.76 -23.26
CA GLY A 24 18.65 4.84 -24.19
C GLY A 24 19.71 5.94 -24.26
N VAL A 25 20.32 6.32 -23.14
CA VAL A 25 21.40 7.32 -23.11
C VAL A 25 22.67 6.75 -23.73
N LEU A 26 23.06 5.53 -23.38
CA LEU A 26 24.22 4.86 -23.98
C LEU A 26 24.06 4.70 -25.49
N ASN A 27 22.85 4.42 -25.95
CA ASN A 27 22.51 4.31 -27.36
C ASN A 27 22.69 5.64 -28.14
N ILE A 28 22.48 6.80 -27.48
CA ILE A 28 22.77 8.12 -28.06
C ILE A 28 24.29 8.35 -28.21
N PHE A 29 25.08 7.97 -27.21
CA PHE A 29 26.54 8.15 -27.25
C PHE A 29 27.27 7.09 -28.08
N PHE A 30 26.71 5.87 -28.13
CA PHE A 30 27.24 4.71 -28.84
C PHE A 30 26.15 4.15 -29.76
N PRO A 31 26.06 4.65 -31.00
CA PRO A 31 25.10 4.16 -31.98
C PRO A 31 25.20 2.64 -32.13
N GLY A 32 24.07 1.94 -32.03
CA GLY A 32 23.97 0.47 -32.01
C GLY A 32 23.85 -0.17 -30.63
N TYR A 33 24.20 0.52 -29.54
CA TYR A 33 24.18 -0.07 -28.19
C TYR A 33 22.75 -0.41 -27.73
N GLY A 34 22.43 -1.69 -27.55
CA GLY A 34 21.07 -2.11 -27.17
C GLY A 34 20.02 -1.90 -28.26
N GLY A 35 20.42 -1.80 -29.53
CA GLY A 35 19.51 -1.56 -30.66
C GLY A 35 18.39 -2.61 -30.77
N ASP A 36 18.71 -3.89 -30.61
CA ASP A 36 17.70 -4.97 -30.65
C ASP A 36 16.67 -4.83 -29.52
N TYR A 37 17.10 -4.39 -28.34
CA TYR A 37 16.20 -4.14 -27.21
C TYR A 37 15.26 -2.96 -27.50
N LEU A 38 15.76 -1.85 -28.03
CA LEU A 38 14.93 -0.69 -28.37
C LEU A 38 13.98 -1.00 -29.53
N ASN A 39 14.42 -1.77 -30.51
CA ASN A 39 13.57 -2.26 -31.60
C ASN A 39 12.47 -3.20 -31.10
N LEU A 40 12.78 -4.06 -30.13
CA LEU A 40 11.76 -4.89 -29.49
C LEU A 40 10.71 -4.00 -28.80
N MET A 41 11.12 -2.94 -28.11
CA MET A 41 10.21 -2.00 -27.45
C MET A 41 9.30 -1.24 -28.43
N MET A 42 9.74 -0.99 -29.67
CA MET A 42 8.89 -0.42 -30.74
C MET A 42 7.64 -1.28 -31.02
N THR A 43 7.74 -2.61 -30.85
CA THR A 43 6.59 -3.51 -31.05
C THR A 43 5.58 -3.47 -29.90
N PHE A 44 6.06 -3.16 -28.69
CA PHE A 44 5.23 -3.09 -27.49
C PHE A 44 4.59 -1.71 -27.28
N TYR A 45 5.25 -0.64 -27.71
CA TYR A 45 4.84 0.73 -27.43
C TYR A 45 4.54 1.52 -28.70
N PRO A 46 3.26 1.61 -29.11
CA PRO A 46 2.84 2.42 -30.25
C PRO A 46 3.27 3.88 -30.06
N GLY A 47 3.97 4.44 -31.04
CA GLY A 47 4.46 5.83 -31.00
C GLY A 47 5.89 6.00 -30.48
N TYR A 48 6.55 4.93 -30.05
CA TYR A 48 8.00 4.88 -29.86
C TYR A 48 8.66 4.51 -31.18
N ASN A 49 9.52 5.37 -31.74
CA ASN A 49 10.08 5.14 -33.09
C ASN A 49 11.54 4.69 -33.10
N ALA A 50 12.16 4.45 -31.94
CA ALA A 50 13.57 4.04 -31.81
C ALA A 50 14.56 4.90 -32.64
N THR A 51 14.22 6.18 -32.87
CA THR A 51 14.93 7.11 -33.77
C THR A 51 16.13 7.78 -33.10
N TRP A 52 16.69 7.20 -32.04
CA TRP A 52 17.87 7.73 -31.33
C TRP A 52 17.63 9.14 -30.75
N ALA A 53 16.37 9.57 -30.69
CA ALA A 53 15.96 10.89 -30.25
C ALA A 53 15.60 10.88 -28.76
N ILE A 54 15.89 11.99 -28.08
CA ILE A 54 15.52 12.21 -26.67
C ILE A 54 14.01 11.98 -26.44
N LYS A 55 13.17 12.32 -27.43
CA LYS A 55 11.72 12.13 -27.39
C LYS A 55 11.34 10.66 -27.21
N ASP A 56 11.99 9.76 -27.95
CA ASP A 56 11.74 8.32 -27.84
C ASP A 56 12.14 7.82 -26.45
N VAL A 57 13.30 8.24 -25.93
CA VAL A 57 13.74 7.87 -24.57
C VAL A 57 12.70 8.27 -23.51
N ILE A 58 12.12 9.47 -23.63
CA ILE A 58 11.06 9.93 -22.71
C ILE A 58 9.80 9.06 -22.82
N ILE A 59 9.36 8.78 -24.05
CA ILE A 59 8.15 7.98 -24.29
C ILE A 59 8.35 6.56 -23.72
N GLY A 60 9.45 5.90 -24.07
CA GLY A 60 9.77 4.56 -23.58
C GLY A 60 9.97 4.52 -22.05
N ALA A 61 10.57 5.56 -21.47
CA ALA A 61 10.72 5.70 -20.03
C ALA A 61 9.36 5.71 -19.30
N VAL A 62 8.36 6.42 -19.83
CA VAL A 62 7.01 6.45 -19.26
C VAL A 62 6.37 5.06 -19.33
N TYR A 63 6.46 4.39 -20.47
CA TYR A 63 5.90 3.04 -20.64
C TYR A 63 6.55 2.04 -19.67
N VAL A 64 7.88 1.96 -19.67
CA VAL A 64 8.62 1.02 -18.82
C VAL A 64 8.41 1.32 -17.32
N PHE A 65 8.22 2.59 -16.96
CA PHE A 65 7.88 2.96 -15.59
C PHE A 65 6.49 2.44 -15.17
N VAL A 66 5.49 2.60 -16.03
CA VAL A 66 4.13 2.07 -15.81
C VAL A 66 4.17 0.54 -15.71
N ASP A 67 4.90 -0.12 -16.60
CA ASP A 67 5.05 -1.57 -16.57
C ASP A 67 5.78 -2.04 -15.32
N GLY A 68 6.81 -1.31 -14.87
CA GLY A 68 7.50 -1.58 -13.62
C GLY A 68 6.57 -1.46 -12.39
N LEU A 69 5.65 -0.49 -12.37
CA LEU A 69 4.62 -0.39 -11.33
C LEU A 69 3.69 -1.62 -11.34
N ILE A 70 3.20 -1.99 -12.52
CA ILE A 70 2.26 -3.11 -12.68
C ILE A 70 2.94 -4.43 -12.33
N CYS A 71 4.10 -4.73 -12.94
CA CYS A 71 4.87 -5.93 -12.67
C CYS A 71 5.29 -6.04 -11.21
N GLY A 72 5.77 -4.94 -10.61
CA GLY A 72 6.15 -4.90 -9.20
C GLY A 72 4.97 -5.17 -8.26
N LEU A 73 3.79 -4.61 -8.56
CA LEU A 73 2.56 -4.87 -7.81
C LEU A 73 2.13 -6.34 -7.93
N ILE A 74 2.06 -6.87 -9.15
CA ILE A 74 1.67 -8.27 -9.42
C ILE A 74 2.64 -9.22 -8.71
N PHE A 75 3.94 -9.00 -8.83
CA PHE A 75 4.96 -9.85 -8.21
C PHE A 75 4.87 -9.81 -6.69
N ALA A 76 4.66 -8.64 -6.09
CA ALA A 76 4.48 -8.51 -4.65
C ALA A 76 3.23 -9.28 -4.16
N LEU A 77 2.14 -9.21 -4.91
CA LEU A 77 0.89 -9.92 -4.59
C LEU A 77 1.06 -11.42 -4.72
N LEU A 78 1.65 -11.90 -5.81
CA LEU A 78 1.93 -13.32 -6.03
C LEU A 78 2.88 -13.87 -4.95
N TYR A 79 3.97 -13.17 -4.64
CA TYR A 79 4.88 -13.56 -3.56
C TYR A 79 4.13 -13.69 -2.23
N ASN A 80 3.29 -12.71 -1.90
CA ASN A 80 2.50 -12.74 -0.66
C ASN A 80 1.41 -13.82 -0.68
N LEU A 81 0.90 -14.21 -1.85
CA LEU A 81 -0.07 -15.31 -1.99
C LEU A 81 0.61 -16.67 -1.76
N PHE A 82 1.73 -16.93 -2.43
CA PHE A 82 2.46 -18.19 -2.30
C PHE A 82 3.05 -18.37 -0.89
N THR A 83 3.55 -17.30 -0.27
CA THR A 83 4.04 -17.33 1.12
C THR A 83 2.92 -17.20 2.16
N GLY A 84 1.73 -16.76 1.75
CA GLY A 84 0.56 -16.51 2.57
C GLY A 84 -0.37 -17.70 2.78
N LYS A 85 -0.16 -18.81 2.05
CA LYS A 85 -0.89 -20.09 2.24
C LYS A 85 -0.82 -20.65 3.68
N GLY A 86 -0.02 -20.06 4.57
CA GLY A 86 0.08 -20.43 5.98
C GLY A 86 -0.66 -19.57 7.00
N LYS A 87 -1.14 -18.35 6.70
CA LYS A 87 -1.86 -17.53 7.70
C LYS A 87 -2.95 -16.68 7.06
N LYS A 88 -4.21 -17.09 7.29
CA LYS A 88 -5.42 -16.26 7.11
C LYS A 88 -5.11 -14.84 7.58
N ALA A 89 -4.91 -13.93 6.64
CA ALA A 89 -4.84 -12.51 6.92
C ALA A 89 -6.27 -12.02 7.15
N ALA A 90 -6.84 -12.36 8.32
CA ALA A 90 -7.96 -11.61 8.84
C ALA A 90 -7.52 -10.14 8.90
N PRO A 91 -8.26 -9.19 8.30
CA PRO A 91 -7.89 -7.78 8.31
C PRO A 91 -7.99 -7.27 9.75
N ARG A 92 -6.87 -7.33 10.48
CA ARG A 92 -6.73 -6.85 11.87
C ARG A 92 -6.88 -5.32 11.99
N ARG A 93 -7.18 -4.62 10.88
CA ARG A 93 -7.63 -3.22 10.87
C ARG A 93 -9.10 -3.04 11.27
N ALA A 94 -9.96 -4.06 11.12
CA ALA A 94 -11.36 -3.99 11.58
C ALA A 94 -11.53 -4.37 13.06
N ALA A 95 -10.69 -5.29 13.57
CA ALA A 95 -10.72 -5.72 14.97
C ALA A 95 -10.22 -4.64 15.95
N ALA A 96 -9.23 -3.83 15.53
CA ALA A 96 -8.69 -2.75 16.37
C ALA A 96 -9.70 -1.60 16.61
N ARG A 97 -10.72 -1.44 15.75
CA ARG A 97 -11.74 -0.40 15.91
C ARG A 97 -12.94 -0.83 16.78
N ARG A 98 -13.05 -2.12 17.10
CA ARG A 98 -14.11 -2.67 17.98
C ARG A 98 -13.71 -2.74 19.46
N ALA A 99 -12.43 -2.55 19.79
CA ALA A 99 -11.91 -2.60 21.17
C ALA A 99 -11.75 -1.20 21.80
N ALA A 100 -12.58 -0.22 21.42
CA ALA A 100 -12.71 1.00 22.23
C ALA A 100 -13.41 0.62 23.55
N PRO A 101 -12.80 0.84 24.73
CA PRO A 101 -13.44 0.52 25.99
C PRO A 101 -14.65 1.43 26.18
N LYS A 102 -15.82 0.81 26.17
CA LYS A 102 -17.09 1.36 26.63
C LYS A 102 -16.86 1.82 28.07
N LYS A 103 -16.68 3.13 28.32
CA LYS A 103 -16.78 3.70 29.67
C LYS A 103 -18.18 3.36 30.19
N ARG A 104 -18.30 2.26 30.94
CA ARG A 104 -19.42 2.01 31.85
C ARG A 104 -19.29 3.10 32.91
N THR A 105 -19.92 4.25 32.67
CA THR A 105 -20.43 5.06 33.76
C THR A 105 -21.40 4.15 34.51
N ALA A 106 -20.91 3.60 35.63
CA ALA A 106 -21.72 2.87 36.56
C ALA A 106 -22.84 3.82 37.03
N ALA A 107 -24.05 3.55 36.55
CA ALA A 107 -25.29 3.87 37.24
C ALA A 107 -25.15 3.43 38.72
N LYS A 108 -25.73 4.05 39.74
CA LYS A 108 -27.10 4.53 39.93
C LYS A 108 -27.10 4.94 41.42
N LYS A 109 -27.64 6.08 41.83
CA LYS A 109 -28.97 6.13 42.45
C LYS A 109 -29.37 7.60 42.64
N ARG A 110 -30.33 8.05 41.81
CA ARG A 110 -31.33 9.10 42.13
C ARG A 110 -32.31 8.53 43.20
N PRO A 111 -33.27 9.26 43.82
CA PRO A 111 -33.77 10.61 43.54
C PRO A 111 -34.06 11.47 44.81
N ALA A 112 -34.65 12.64 44.56
CA ALA A 112 -35.08 13.64 45.52
C ALA A 112 -36.24 13.21 46.46
N ALA A 113 -36.27 13.90 47.61
CA ALA A 113 -37.43 14.39 48.35
C ALA A 113 -38.35 13.43 49.16
N LYS A 114 -38.48 13.84 50.43
CA LYS A 114 -39.69 13.89 51.28
C LYS A 114 -40.10 12.68 52.14
N LYS A 115 -40.01 12.98 53.45
CA LYS A 115 -41.05 12.90 54.50
C LYS A 115 -41.33 11.56 55.21
N LYS A 116 -41.04 11.67 56.53
CA LYS A 116 -41.92 11.43 57.70
C LYS A 116 -42.10 10.00 58.24
N LYS A 117 -41.70 9.92 59.52
CA LYS A 117 -42.42 9.37 60.70
C LYS A 117 -42.59 7.86 60.82
N ALA A 118 -42.00 7.30 61.87
CA ALA A 118 -42.69 6.66 63.01
C ALA A 118 -41.62 6.36 64.09
N ALA A 119 -41.69 6.98 65.27
CA ALA A 119 -42.17 6.35 66.52
C ALA A 119 -41.25 5.19 66.98
N GLY A 120 -40.63 5.16 68.16
CA GLY A 120 -40.61 6.01 69.33
C GLY A 120 -40.06 5.21 70.52
N LYS A 121 -39.72 5.92 71.60
CA LYS A 121 -39.88 5.52 73.00
C LYS A 121 -38.73 4.77 73.73
N LYS A 122 -38.29 5.43 74.83
CA LYS A 122 -37.72 4.94 76.12
C LYS A 122 -36.22 4.56 76.10
N ARG A 123 -35.35 4.99 77.04
CA ARG A 123 -35.42 5.23 78.52
C ARG A 123 -34.35 6.30 78.89
N LYS A 124 -34.63 7.40 79.61
CA LYS A 124 -34.59 7.60 81.08
C LYS A 124 -33.58 6.72 81.85
N ARG A 125 -32.49 7.31 82.34
CA ARG A 125 -32.24 7.59 83.76
C ARG A 125 -31.08 8.56 83.90
#